data_AF-A0A2D6Y536-F1
#
_entry.id   AF-A0A2D6Y536-F1
#
_cell.length_a   1.000
_cell.length_b   1.000
_cell.length_c   1.000
_cell.angle_alpha   90.00
_cell.angle_beta   90.00
_cell.angle_gamma   90.00
#
_symmetry.space_group_name_H-M   'P 1'
#
loop_
_entity.id
_entity.type
_entity.pdbx_description
1 polymer ?
#
loop_
_entity_poly.entity_id
_entity_poly.type
_entity_poly.pdbx_seq_one_letter_code
_entity_poly.pdbx_strand_id
1 'polypeptide(L)'
;MRRRLLLTGTCCVAGLIGFVAVTAAREPQPVVPQESATRPAVAPRRYPVVPRSAQETADQLVRVEAALRNPSTSPSALPDLGHQQQVIYRVLSADTARSAAVVAALPPRWKSVAERHLAARREFLRMSRGRGPSRLPAWRIIQPEPAEQLLSYYRKAEATTGIEWEVLAAVNLVETGMGRIDGISVANAQGPMQFLPTTWAEPGIGAGDIRNPHDAIQAAARYLVRRGGLQNIRQGLWGYNNSDYYGRAVLLYASLMKEDPRAYIGLYHWEIHFNSALGDLWLPVGYVQNQPIAVTTYLERNPGSRSPN
;
A
#
# COMPACT_ATOMS: atom_id res chain seq x y z
N MET A 1 10.65 -27.46 39.24
CA MET A 1 11.67 -27.99 40.16
C MET A 1 12.65 -28.83 39.35
N ARG A 2 13.96 -28.56 39.48
CA ARG A 2 15.13 -29.27 38.88
C ARG A 2 15.34 -29.08 37.36
N ARG A 3 16.54 -28.87 36.81
CA ARG A 3 17.90 -28.56 37.32
C ARG A 3 18.71 -28.05 36.11
N ARG A 4 19.54 -27.01 36.29
CA ARG A 4 20.65 -26.68 35.38
C ARG A 4 21.83 -27.61 35.67
N LEU A 5 22.61 -27.96 34.65
CA LEU A 5 24.02 -28.34 34.80
C LEU A 5 24.81 -27.79 33.62
N LEU A 6 25.88 -27.07 33.96
CA LEU A 6 26.93 -26.53 33.09
C LEU A 6 28.26 -27.18 33.52
N LEU A 7 29.29 -26.92 32.71
CA LEU A 7 30.72 -27.21 32.87
C LEU A 7 31.16 -28.63 32.46
N THR A 8 32.30 -28.90 31.83
CA THR A 8 33.44 -28.18 31.18
C THR A 8 34.34 -29.30 30.63
N GLY A 9 35.28 -29.03 29.71
CA GLY A 9 36.55 -29.79 29.68
C GLY A 9 37.11 -30.21 28.33
N THR A 10 38.09 -29.43 27.89
CA THR A 10 39.07 -29.54 26.78
C THR A 10 39.98 -30.79 26.84
N CYS A 11 40.39 -31.36 25.69
CA CYS A 11 41.81 -31.52 25.26
C CYS A 11 42.01 -32.35 23.97
N CYS A 12 43.08 -32.00 23.25
CA CYS A 12 43.51 -32.40 21.90
C CYS A 12 44.22 -33.77 21.82
N VAL A 13 44.41 -34.30 20.59
CA VAL A 13 45.67 -34.73 19.90
C VAL A 13 45.25 -35.37 18.54
N ALA A 14 45.45 -34.70 17.40
CA ALA A 14 46.57 -34.79 16.43
C ALA A 14 46.68 -36.12 15.63
N GLY A 15 46.63 -36.00 14.30
CA GLY A 15 47.00 -37.03 13.32
C GLY A 15 47.38 -36.37 11.99
N LEU A 16 48.68 -36.37 11.68
CA LEU A 16 49.29 -35.85 10.45
C LEU A 16 49.03 -36.80 9.26
N ILE A 17 48.72 -36.24 8.08
CA ILE A 17 49.10 -36.82 6.78
C ILE A 17 49.60 -35.68 5.89
N GLY A 18 50.83 -35.83 5.38
CA GLY A 18 51.58 -34.82 4.65
C GLY A 18 51.06 -34.55 3.24
N PHE A 19 51.16 -33.29 2.82
CA PHE A 19 50.91 -32.85 1.46
C PHE A 19 52.22 -32.43 0.78
N VAL A 20 52.42 -33.00 -0.41
CA VAL A 20 53.48 -32.66 -1.36
C VAL A 20 53.23 -31.26 -1.92
N ALA A 21 54.25 -30.40 -1.90
CA ALA A 21 54.19 -29.07 -2.48
C ALA A 21 54.29 -29.15 -4.01
N VAL A 22 53.22 -28.81 -4.71
CA VAL A 22 53.24 -28.49 -6.14
C VAL A 22 53.19 -26.97 -6.26
N THR A 23 54.25 -26.37 -6.78
CA THR A 23 54.29 -24.94 -7.10
C THR A 23 53.48 -24.67 -8.37
N ALA A 24 52.24 -24.22 -8.21
CA ALA A 24 51.44 -23.71 -9.31
C ALA A 24 51.81 -22.24 -9.60
N ALA A 25 52.20 -21.96 -10.85
CA ALA A 25 52.42 -20.61 -11.34
C ALA A 25 51.11 -19.79 -11.28
N ARG A 26 51.22 -18.53 -10.84
CA ARG A 26 50.08 -17.63 -10.62
C ARG A 26 49.67 -17.00 -11.95
N GLU A 27 48.56 -17.45 -12.53
CA GLU A 27 47.93 -16.74 -13.64
C GLU A 27 47.38 -15.37 -13.18
N PRO A 28 47.51 -14.31 -14.00
CA PRO A 28 46.94 -13.01 -13.68
C PRO A 28 45.41 -13.07 -13.81
N GLN A 29 44.70 -12.73 -12.73
CA GLN A 29 43.25 -12.58 -12.76
C GLN A 29 42.84 -11.38 -13.63
N PRO A 30 41.78 -11.50 -14.45
CA PRO A 30 41.24 -10.37 -15.17
C PRO A 30 40.67 -9.36 -14.17
N VAL A 31 41.22 -8.14 -14.20
CA VAL A 31 40.67 -6.99 -13.48
C VAL A 31 39.34 -6.63 -14.15
N VAL A 32 38.23 -7.02 -13.54
CA VAL A 32 36.91 -6.53 -13.92
C VAL A 32 36.86 -5.05 -13.53
N PRO A 33 36.64 -4.11 -14.48
CA PRO A 33 36.48 -2.72 -14.13
C PRO A 33 35.29 -2.58 -13.18
N GLN A 34 35.54 -2.14 -11.94
CA GLN A 34 34.48 -1.66 -11.06
C GLN A 34 33.99 -0.32 -11.63
N GLU A 35 33.08 -0.41 -12.59
CA GLU A 35 32.29 0.71 -13.04
C GLU A 35 31.44 1.16 -11.85
N SER A 36 31.94 2.18 -11.13
CA SER A 36 31.17 2.92 -10.14
C SER A 36 30.09 3.68 -10.90
N ALA A 37 29.03 2.97 -11.30
CA ALA A 37 27.82 3.58 -11.81
C ALA A 37 27.19 4.36 -10.66
N THR A 38 27.55 5.64 -10.52
CA THR A 38 26.76 6.62 -9.80
C THR A 38 25.41 6.70 -10.49
N ARG A 39 24.49 5.84 -10.07
CA ARG A 39 23.08 5.88 -10.44
C ARG A 39 22.61 7.31 -10.09
N PRO A 40 22.11 8.10 -11.05
CA PRO A 40 21.68 9.45 -10.75
C PRO A 40 20.67 9.38 -9.60
N ALA A 41 20.96 10.10 -8.51
CA ALA A 41 20.05 10.19 -7.39
C ALA A 41 18.72 10.73 -7.92
N VAL A 42 17.67 9.89 -7.88
CA VAL A 42 16.31 10.33 -8.21
C VAL A 42 16.01 11.48 -7.25
N ALA A 43 15.69 12.65 -7.80
CA ALA A 43 15.37 13.82 -6.98
C ALA A 43 14.30 13.43 -5.94
N PRO A 44 14.42 13.88 -4.69
CA PRO A 44 13.46 13.52 -3.65
C PRO A 44 12.07 14.00 -4.07
N ARG A 45 11.13 13.06 -4.15
CA ARG A 45 9.71 13.34 -4.44
C ARG A 45 9.16 14.31 -3.39
N ARG A 46 8.30 15.23 -3.81
CA ARG A 46 7.71 16.27 -2.96
C ARG A 46 6.22 16.02 -2.78
N TYR A 47 5.67 16.51 -1.68
CA TYR A 47 4.22 16.48 -1.46
C TYR A 47 3.52 17.27 -2.59
N PRO A 48 2.56 16.67 -3.34
CA PRO A 48 1.84 17.32 -4.42
C PRO A 48 1.05 18.57 -3.98
N VAL A 49 1.03 19.59 -4.83
CA VAL A 49 0.22 20.81 -4.63
C VAL A 49 -1.04 20.70 -5.48
N VAL A 50 -2.17 21.18 -4.95
CA VAL A 50 -3.47 21.25 -5.61
C VAL A 50 -3.83 22.73 -5.86
N PRO A 51 -3.91 23.17 -7.13
CA PRO A 51 -4.23 24.55 -7.50
C PRO A 51 -5.52 25.05 -6.84
N ARG A 52 -5.57 26.28 -6.32
CA ARG A 52 -6.79 26.79 -5.65
C ARG A 52 -7.97 26.94 -6.61
N SER A 53 -7.72 27.27 -7.87
CA SER A 53 -8.74 27.42 -8.91
C SER A 53 -9.40 26.08 -9.25
N ALA A 54 -10.73 26.08 -9.36
CA ALA A 54 -11.49 24.90 -9.76
C ALA A 54 -11.14 24.46 -11.19
N GLN A 55 -10.96 25.40 -12.11
CA GLN A 55 -10.59 25.10 -13.51
C GLN A 55 -9.19 24.51 -13.58
N GLU A 56 -8.20 25.11 -12.90
CA GLU A 56 -6.82 24.61 -12.91
C GLU A 56 -6.72 23.21 -12.28
N THR A 57 -7.49 22.97 -11.20
CA THR A 57 -7.58 21.64 -10.58
C THR A 57 -8.20 20.63 -11.54
N ALA A 58 -9.28 21.01 -12.24
CA ALA A 58 -9.92 20.16 -13.24
C ALA A 58 -8.96 19.81 -14.38
N ASP A 59 -8.25 20.79 -14.93
CA ASP A 59 -7.27 20.58 -16.01
C ASP A 59 -6.12 19.68 -15.56
N GLN A 60 -5.63 19.85 -14.32
CA GLN A 60 -4.61 18.97 -13.76
C GLN A 60 -5.13 17.55 -13.58
N LEU A 61 -6.36 17.38 -13.09
CA LEU A 61 -6.99 16.08 -12.93
C LEU A 61 -7.18 15.38 -14.29
N VAL A 62 -7.62 16.11 -15.33
CA VAL A 62 -7.72 15.58 -16.69
C VAL A 62 -6.38 15.04 -17.19
N ARG A 63 -5.29 15.80 -17.00
CA ARG A 63 -3.93 15.37 -17.40
C ARG A 63 -3.49 14.12 -16.66
N VAL A 64 -3.69 14.08 -15.34
CA VAL A 64 -3.29 12.95 -14.49
C VAL A 64 -4.10 11.69 -14.83
N GLU A 65 -5.43 11.80 -14.92
CA GLU A 65 -6.31 10.67 -15.25
C GLU A 65 -6.01 10.10 -16.65
N ALA A 66 -5.72 10.97 -17.63
CA ALA A 66 -5.34 10.55 -18.97
C ALA A 66 -3.96 9.87 -19.00
N ALA A 67 -2.96 10.43 -18.31
CA ALA A 67 -1.62 9.87 -18.27
C ALA A 67 -1.59 8.50 -17.57
N LEU A 68 -2.28 8.34 -16.44
CA LEU A 68 -2.33 7.06 -15.72
C LEU A 68 -2.98 5.93 -16.53
N ARG A 69 -3.87 6.26 -17.46
CA ARG A 69 -4.54 5.28 -18.35
C ARG A 69 -3.88 5.11 -19.71
N ASN A 70 -2.82 5.88 -20.01
CA ASN A 70 -2.10 5.76 -21.26
C ASN A 70 -0.99 4.71 -21.13
N PRO A 71 -1.04 3.59 -21.89
CA PRO A 71 0.01 2.56 -21.87
C PRO A 71 1.40 3.07 -22.23
N SER A 72 1.48 4.18 -22.96
CA SER A 72 2.75 4.80 -23.36
C SER A 72 3.33 5.74 -22.31
N THR A 73 2.66 5.94 -21.17
CA THR A 73 3.21 6.73 -20.07
C THR A 73 4.41 6.02 -19.46
N SER A 74 5.52 6.74 -19.32
CA SER A 74 6.74 6.20 -18.74
C SER A 74 6.48 5.59 -17.35
N PRO A 75 6.94 4.36 -17.07
CA PRO A 75 6.84 3.76 -15.74
C PRO A 75 7.44 4.63 -14.63
N SER A 76 8.48 5.40 -14.94
CA SER A 76 9.12 6.31 -13.98
C SER A 76 8.24 7.49 -13.56
N ALA A 77 7.24 7.87 -14.37
CA ALA A 77 6.32 8.97 -14.09
C ALA A 77 5.09 8.54 -13.27
N LEU A 78 4.75 7.25 -13.28
CA LEU A 78 3.53 6.73 -12.65
C LEU A 78 3.44 7.00 -11.13
N PRO A 79 4.53 6.88 -10.33
CA PRO A 79 4.46 7.20 -8.91
C PRO A 79 4.00 8.65 -8.64
N ASP A 80 4.59 9.63 -9.34
CA ASP A 80 4.23 11.04 -9.15
C ASP A 80 2.82 11.35 -9.63
N LEU A 81 2.39 10.75 -10.75
CA LEU A 81 1.02 10.87 -11.25
C LEU A 81 0.00 10.29 -10.27
N GLY A 82 0.24 9.08 -9.74
CA GLY A 82 -0.64 8.43 -8.77
C GLY A 82 -0.75 9.21 -7.46
N HIS A 83 0.38 9.73 -6.97
CA HIS A 83 0.40 10.56 -5.76
C HIS A 83 -0.32 11.89 -5.97
N GLN A 84 -0.14 12.55 -7.12
CA GLN A 84 -0.88 13.77 -7.48
C GLN A 84 -2.39 13.50 -7.56
N GLN A 85 -2.81 12.40 -8.20
CA GLN A 85 -4.22 12.00 -8.27
C GLN A 85 -4.81 11.84 -6.87
N GLN A 86 -4.11 11.08 -6.01
CA GLN A 86 -4.54 10.82 -4.64
C GLN A 86 -4.71 12.12 -3.85
N VAL A 87 -3.72 13.02 -3.91
CA VAL A 87 -3.75 14.28 -3.16
C VAL A 87 -4.89 15.20 -3.64
N ILE A 88 -5.15 15.29 -4.95
CA ILE A 88 -6.30 16.03 -5.48
C ILE A 88 -7.59 15.53 -4.84
N TYR A 89 -7.84 14.22 -4.85
CA TYR A 89 -9.07 13.67 -4.27
C TYR A 89 -9.13 13.79 -2.74
N ARG A 90 -8.00 13.73 -2.04
CA ARG A 90 -7.94 13.97 -0.60
C ARG A 90 -8.35 15.40 -0.26
N VAL A 91 -7.78 16.40 -0.94
CA VAL A 91 -8.10 17.82 -0.73
C VAL A 91 -9.56 18.11 -1.07
N LEU A 92 -10.02 17.71 -2.25
CA LEU A 92 -11.38 17.98 -2.69
C LEU A 92 -12.44 17.24 -1.86
N SER A 93 -12.14 16.07 -1.30
CA SER A 93 -13.12 15.33 -0.50
C SER A 93 -13.55 16.07 0.77
N ALA A 94 -12.68 16.94 1.32
CA ALA A 94 -12.93 17.72 2.53
C ALA A 94 -13.65 19.06 2.25
N ASP A 95 -13.68 19.52 0.99
CA ASP A 95 -14.30 20.77 0.56
C ASP A 95 -15.38 20.49 -0.49
N THR A 96 -16.63 20.38 -0.05
CA THR A 96 -17.76 20.02 -0.92
C THR A 96 -18.04 21.07 -1.98
N ALA A 97 -17.96 22.36 -1.63
CA ALA A 97 -18.20 23.45 -2.57
C ALA A 97 -17.14 23.47 -3.69
N ARG A 98 -15.86 23.39 -3.33
CA ARG A 98 -14.77 23.34 -4.31
C ARG A 98 -14.83 22.08 -5.17
N SER A 99 -15.13 20.92 -4.56
CA SER A 99 -15.26 19.67 -5.33
C SER A 99 -16.37 19.73 -6.37
N ALA A 100 -17.51 20.37 -6.05
CA ALA A 100 -18.62 20.52 -6.99
C ALA A 100 -18.23 21.42 -8.16
N ALA A 101 -17.53 22.53 -7.89
CA ALA A 101 -17.00 23.41 -8.92
C ALA A 101 -15.98 22.70 -9.84
N VAL A 102 -15.08 21.90 -9.28
CA VAL A 102 -14.12 21.10 -10.07
C VAL A 102 -14.85 20.07 -10.93
N VAL A 103 -15.79 19.31 -10.37
CA VAL A 103 -16.56 18.31 -11.13
C VAL A 103 -17.37 18.96 -12.25
N ALA A 104 -17.94 20.14 -12.03
CA ALA A 104 -18.66 20.88 -13.06
C ALA A 104 -17.75 21.26 -14.25
N ALA A 105 -16.50 21.62 -13.98
CA ALA A 105 -15.49 21.98 -14.98
C ALA A 105 -14.85 20.78 -15.71
N LEU A 106 -15.02 19.55 -15.21
CA LEU A 106 -14.46 18.35 -15.86
C LEU A 106 -15.19 18.01 -17.18
N PRO A 107 -14.49 17.50 -18.19
CA PRO A 107 -15.12 16.85 -19.34
C PRO A 107 -16.00 15.65 -18.92
N PRO A 108 -17.10 15.34 -19.63
CA PRO A 108 -18.05 14.30 -19.24
C PRO A 108 -17.42 12.95 -18.87
N ARG A 109 -16.40 12.50 -19.63
CA ARG A 109 -15.69 11.24 -19.37
C ARG A 109 -15.06 11.13 -17.98
N TRP A 110 -14.70 12.26 -17.36
CA TRP A 110 -14.01 12.27 -16.07
C TRP A 110 -14.93 12.59 -14.89
N LYS A 111 -16.16 13.04 -15.13
CA LYS A 111 -17.10 13.39 -14.07
C LYS A 111 -17.40 12.20 -13.18
N SER A 112 -17.84 11.08 -13.76
CA SER A 112 -18.17 9.87 -13.01
C SER A 112 -16.96 9.26 -12.28
N VAL A 113 -15.77 9.34 -12.89
CA VAL A 113 -14.51 8.92 -12.26
C VAL A 113 -14.24 9.75 -11.01
N ALA A 114 -14.29 11.07 -11.13
CA ALA A 114 -14.04 11.98 -10.02
C ALA A 114 -15.09 11.85 -8.91
N GLU A 115 -16.38 11.76 -9.27
CA GLU A 115 -17.48 11.58 -8.33
C GLU A 115 -17.31 10.31 -7.48
N ARG A 116 -16.90 9.19 -8.10
CA ARG A 116 -16.67 7.92 -7.37
C ARG A 116 -15.45 7.97 -6.45
N HIS A 117 -14.33 8.56 -6.89
CA HIS A 117 -13.18 8.77 -6.01
C HIS A 117 -13.54 9.68 -4.81
N LEU A 118 -14.24 10.78 -5.06
CA LEU A 118 -14.70 11.71 -4.02
C LEU A 118 -15.69 11.03 -3.06
N ALA A 119 -16.66 10.28 -3.58
CA ALA A 119 -17.62 9.53 -2.79
C ALA A 119 -16.91 8.50 -1.89
N ALA A 120 -16.00 7.70 -2.45
CA ALA A 120 -15.25 6.70 -1.70
C ALA A 120 -14.44 7.35 -0.57
N ARG A 121 -13.75 8.45 -0.87
CA ARG A 121 -12.94 9.16 0.13
C ARG A 121 -13.81 9.75 1.25
N ARG A 122 -15.00 10.28 0.93
CA ARG A 122 -15.95 10.82 1.92
C ARG A 122 -16.47 9.76 2.88
N GLU A 123 -16.61 8.51 2.46
CA GLU A 123 -16.98 7.43 3.38
C GLU A 123 -15.93 7.24 4.49
N PHE A 124 -14.64 7.33 4.17
CA PHE A 124 -13.59 7.30 5.20
C PHE A 124 -13.58 8.53 6.10
N LEU A 125 -13.93 9.70 5.57
CA LEU A 125 -14.08 10.89 6.40
C LEU A 125 -15.23 10.74 7.41
N ARG A 126 -16.34 10.11 7.02
CA ARG A 126 -17.46 9.79 7.92
C ARG A 126 -17.10 8.78 9.01
N MET A 127 -16.14 7.89 8.74
CA MET A 127 -15.62 6.95 9.74
C MET A 127 -14.66 7.61 10.75
N SER A 128 -14.09 8.77 10.41
CA SER A 128 -13.14 9.48 11.27
C SER A 128 -13.86 10.25 12.39
N ARG A 129 -13.37 10.15 13.62
CA ARG A 129 -14.00 10.73 14.83
C ARG A 129 -13.45 12.10 15.19
N GLY A 130 -13.46 13.05 14.26
CA GLY A 130 -13.00 14.42 14.51
C GLY A 130 -11.47 14.55 14.40
N ARG A 131 -10.82 15.17 15.40
CA ARG A 131 -9.39 15.48 15.32
C ARG A 131 -8.55 14.20 15.27
N GLY A 132 -7.63 14.12 14.31
CA GLY A 132 -6.74 12.96 14.15
C GLY A 132 -5.77 12.77 15.33
N PRO A 133 -5.06 11.63 15.40
CA PRO A 133 -4.15 11.31 16.50
C PRO A 133 -2.93 12.25 16.57
N SER A 134 -2.45 12.51 17.78
CA SER A 134 -1.23 13.32 18.04
C SER A 134 0.08 12.52 17.93
N ARG A 135 -0.03 11.19 17.76
CA ARG A 135 1.11 10.29 17.56
C ARG A 135 0.94 9.52 16.25
N LEU A 136 2.03 9.38 15.53
CA LEU A 136 2.12 8.47 14.40
C LEU A 136 2.31 7.03 14.90
N PRO A 137 1.78 6.04 14.17
CA PRO A 137 1.89 4.65 14.55
C PRO A 137 3.31 4.10 14.33
N ALA A 138 3.59 2.99 15.02
CA ALA A 138 4.79 2.19 14.86
C ALA A 138 4.72 1.34 13.58
N TRP A 139 4.69 2.00 12.42
CA TRP A 139 4.62 1.35 11.12
C TRP A 139 5.96 1.38 10.41
N ARG A 140 6.10 0.47 9.44
CA ARG A 140 7.06 0.55 8.35
C ARG A 140 6.28 0.74 7.05
N ILE A 141 6.66 1.72 6.25
CA ILE A 141 6.11 1.87 4.89
C ILE A 141 7.12 1.25 3.92
N ILE A 142 6.72 0.14 3.31
CA ILE A 142 7.57 -0.68 2.43
C ILE A 142 7.15 -0.52 0.97
N GLN A 143 8.02 -0.96 0.05
CA GLN A 143 7.60 -1.12 -1.34
C GLN A 143 6.50 -2.20 -1.40
N PRO A 144 5.39 -1.95 -2.13
CA PRO A 144 4.41 -3.00 -2.37
C PRO A 144 5.03 -4.07 -3.28
N GLU A 145 4.41 -5.23 -3.30
CA GLU A 145 4.62 -6.23 -4.35
C GLU A 145 4.38 -5.58 -5.74
N PRO A 146 5.12 -5.98 -6.80
CA PRO A 146 4.93 -5.42 -8.14
C PRO A 146 3.48 -5.50 -8.62
N ALA A 147 3.02 -4.46 -9.33
CA ALA A 147 1.62 -4.34 -9.75
C ALA A 147 1.11 -5.56 -10.52
N GLU A 148 1.90 -6.06 -11.46
CA GLU A 148 1.54 -7.24 -12.26
C GLU A 148 1.45 -8.51 -11.42
N GLN A 149 2.33 -8.63 -10.41
CA GLN A 149 2.34 -9.76 -9.49
C GLN A 149 1.12 -9.73 -8.57
N LEU A 150 0.77 -8.57 -7.99
CA LEU A 150 -0.49 -8.41 -7.24
C LEU A 150 -1.72 -8.72 -8.10
N LEU A 151 -1.76 -8.23 -9.34
CA LEU A 151 -2.85 -8.50 -10.26
C LEU A 151 -3.00 -10.01 -10.52
N SER A 152 -1.88 -10.73 -10.67
CA SER A 152 -1.91 -12.19 -10.80
C SER A 152 -2.48 -12.89 -9.56
N TYR A 153 -2.19 -12.37 -8.36
CA TYR A 153 -2.71 -12.93 -7.11
C TYR A 153 -4.22 -12.71 -6.98
N TYR A 154 -4.72 -11.51 -7.31
CA TYR A 154 -6.15 -11.24 -7.30
C TYR A 154 -6.90 -12.12 -8.30
N ARG A 155 -6.41 -12.23 -9.54
CA ARG A 155 -7.04 -13.06 -10.59
C ARG A 155 -7.02 -14.55 -10.24
N LYS A 156 -5.95 -15.04 -9.61
CA LYS A 156 -5.90 -16.41 -9.09
C LYS A 156 -6.97 -16.65 -8.02
N ALA A 157 -7.15 -15.70 -7.11
CA ALA A 157 -8.16 -15.78 -6.07
C ALA A 157 -9.58 -15.72 -6.65
N GLU A 158 -9.82 -14.84 -7.61
CA GLU A 158 -11.06 -14.76 -8.38
C GLU A 158 -11.37 -16.09 -9.07
N ALA A 159 -10.43 -16.65 -9.82
CA ALA A 159 -10.62 -17.94 -10.51
C ALA A 159 -10.95 -19.10 -9.56
N THR A 160 -10.46 -19.04 -8.32
CA THR A 160 -10.67 -20.10 -7.31
C THR A 160 -11.96 -19.92 -6.53
N THR A 161 -12.42 -18.68 -6.34
CA THR A 161 -13.49 -18.36 -5.37
C THR A 161 -14.72 -17.72 -5.97
N GLY A 162 -14.61 -17.07 -7.13
CA GLY A 162 -15.65 -16.25 -7.75
C GLY A 162 -15.75 -14.81 -7.21
N ILE A 163 -14.90 -14.41 -6.25
CA ILE A 163 -14.84 -13.01 -5.79
C ILE A 163 -14.04 -12.18 -6.80
N GLU A 164 -14.68 -11.17 -7.37
CA GLU A 164 -14.10 -10.30 -8.41
C GLU A 164 -12.73 -9.72 -7.99
N TRP A 165 -11.76 -9.75 -8.92
CA TRP A 165 -10.39 -9.30 -8.62
C TRP A 165 -10.35 -7.81 -8.23
N GLU A 166 -11.26 -7.00 -8.76
CA GLU A 166 -11.40 -5.57 -8.44
C GLU A 166 -11.78 -5.36 -6.97
N VAL A 167 -12.63 -6.24 -6.41
CA VAL A 167 -13.01 -6.17 -4.99
C VAL A 167 -11.81 -6.51 -4.12
N LEU A 168 -11.03 -7.54 -4.47
CA LEU A 168 -9.83 -7.92 -3.73
C LEU A 168 -8.74 -6.84 -3.78
N ALA A 169 -8.54 -6.22 -4.94
CA ALA A 169 -7.63 -5.10 -5.11
C ALA A 169 -8.07 -3.87 -4.29
N ALA A 170 -9.38 -3.57 -4.27
CA ALA A 170 -9.93 -2.49 -3.48
C ALA A 170 -9.82 -2.74 -1.96
N VAL A 171 -10.01 -3.98 -1.50
CA VAL A 171 -9.74 -4.35 -0.10
C VAL A 171 -8.27 -4.15 0.23
N ASN A 172 -7.33 -4.66 -0.57
CA ASN A 172 -5.89 -4.48 -0.32
C ASN A 172 -5.48 -2.99 -0.29
N LEU A 173 -6.04 -2.18 -1.20
CA LEU A 173 -5.85 -0.73 -1.20
C LEU A 173 -6.30 -0.10 0.12
N VAL A 174 -7.50 -0.44 0.59
CA VAL A 174 -8.10 0.16 1.79
C VAL A 174 -7.42 -0.30 3.07
N GLU A 175 -7.03 -1.57 3.15
CA GLU A 175 -6.39 -2.12 4.35
C GLU A 175 -4.97 -1.59 4.55
N THR A 176 -4.14 -1.56 3.50
CA THR A 176 -2.70 -1.27 3.66
C THR A 176 -2.06 -0.48 2.52
N GLY A 177 -2.86 0.08 1.60
CA GLY A 177 -2.33 0.79 0.44
C GLY A 177 -1.55 -0.13 -0.49
N MET A 178 -2.13 -1.30 -0.81
CA MET A 178 -1.52 -2.37 -1.62
C MET A 178 -0.38 -3.12 -0.93
N GLY A 179 -0.44 -3.29 0.39
CA GLY A 179 0.60 -3.97 1.18
C GLY A 179 1.76 -3.06 1.62
N ARG A 180 1.66 -1.74 1.44
CA ARG A 180 2.72 -0.80 1.81
C ARG A 180 2.84 -0.62 3.33
N ILE A 181 1.74 -0.70 4.06
CA ILE A 181 1.77 -0.60 5.52
C ILE A 181 2.15 -1.96 6.09
N ASP A 182 3.40 -2.09 6.54
CA ASP A 182 3.79 -3.16 7.44
C ASP A 182 3.75 -2.67 8.88
N GLY A 183 2.67 -3.04 9.55
CA GLY A 183 2.40 -2.67 10.93
C GLY A 183 1.25 -3.51 11.48
N ILE A 184 1.22 -3.61 12.80
CA ILE A 184 0.13 -4.26 13.52
C ILE A 184 -0.93 -3.19 13.83
N SER A 185 -2.19 -3.46 13.52
CA SER A 185 -3.28 -2.54 13.89
C SER A 185 -3.53 -2.53 15.39
N VAL A 186 -4.32 -1.58 15.88
CA VAL A 186 -4.77 -1.55 17.28
C VAL A 186 -5.52 -2.84 17.66
N ALA A 187 -6.21 -3.46 16.70
CA ALA A 187 -6.93 -4.72 16.88
C ALA A 187 -6.03 -5.96 16.68
N ASN A 188 -4.72 -5.80 16.57
CA ASN A 188 -3.75 -6.86 16.25
C ASN A 188 -3.93 -7.49 14.86
N ALA A 189 -4.49 -6.74 13.91
CA ALA A 189 -4.56 -7.17 12.52
C ALA A 189 -3.18 -7.11 11.84
N GLN A 190 -2.89 -8.06 10.96
CA GLN A 190 -1.56 -8.28 10.37
C GLN A 190 -1.62 -8.49 8.86
N GLY A 191 -0.50 -8.19 8.20
CA GLY A 191 -0.30 -8.44 6.78
C GLY A 191 -1.04 -7.46 5.86
N PRO A 192 -0.91 -7.65 4.54
CA PRO A 192 -1.42 -6.70 3.54
C PRO A 192 -2.95 -6.64 3.49
N MET A 193 -3.63 -7.70 3.92
CA MET A 193 -5.08 -7.75 4.02
C MET A 193 -5.61 -7.55 5.45
N GLN A 194 -4.75 -7.14 6.40
CA GLN A 194 -5.11 -6.85 7.80
C GLN A 194 -6.00 -7.93 8.45
N PHE A 195 -5.56 -9.18 8.40
CA PHE A 195 -6.26 -10.27 9.07
C PHE A 195 -6.01 -10.27 10.58
N LEU A 196 -7.05 -10.55 11.36
CA LEU A 196 -6.87 -10.98 12.74
C LEU A 196 -6.28 -12.41 12.76
N PRO A 197 -5.32 -12.72 13.65
CA PRO A 197 -4.79 -14.08 13.78
C PRO A 197 -5.86 -15.13 14.06
N THR A 198 -6.91 -14.76 14.80
CA THR A 198 -8.06 -15.64 15.07
C THR A 198 -8.83 -15.96 13.80
N THR A 199 -9.08 -14.97 12.95
CA THR A 199 -9.72 -15.17 11.64
C THR A 199 -8.85 -15.98 10.69
N TRP A 200 -7.54 -15.75 10.70
CA TRP A 200 -6.60 -16.56 9.92
C TRP A 200 -6.64 -18.05 10.31
N ALA A 201 -6.78 -18.34 11.60
CA ALA A 201 -6.84 -19.70 12.13
C ALA A 201 -8.19 -20.41 11.88
N GLU A 202 -9.22 -19.71 11.38
CA GLU A 202 -10.50 -20.33 11.05
C GLU A 202 -10.31 -21.41 9.95
N PRO A 203 -10.90 -22.61 10.10
CA PRO A 203 -10.75 -23.68 9.12
C PRO A 203 -11.16 -23.28 7.70
N GLY A 204 -10.21 -23.39 6.77
CA GLY A 204 -10.39 -23.05 5.36
C GLY A 204 -10.19 -21.55 5.04
N ILE A 205 -9.81 -20.71 6.00
CA ILE A 205 -9.54 -19.29 5.76
C ILE A 205 -8.06 -19.05 5.51
N GLY A 206 -7.21 -19.10 6.53
CA GLY A 206 -5.77 -18.89 6.38
C GLY A 206 -5.05 -20.14 5.87
N ALA A 207 -4.04 -19.95 5.02
CA ALA A 207 -3.11 -20.99 4.59
C ALA A 207 -1.78 -20.33 4.23
N GLY A 208 -0.66 -20.86 4.72
CA GLY A 208 0.66 -20.23 4.54
C GLY A 208 0.93 -19.09 5.51
N ASP A 209 1.52 -17.99 5.04
CA ASP A 209 1.94 -16.86 5.87
C ASP A 209 0.98 -15.65 5.73
N ILE A 210 0.42 -15.19 6.86
CA ILE A 210 -0.44 -14.00 6.94
C ILE A 210 0.23 -12.73 6.41
N ARG A 211 1.57 -12.65 6.43
CA ARG A 211 2.34 -11.51 5.91
C ARG A 211 2.69 -11.65 4.43
N ASN A 212 2.56 -12.84 3.84
CA ASN A 212 2.82 -13.03 2.43
C ASN A 212 1.64 -12.48 1.60
N PRO A 213 1.87 -11.56 0.64
CA PRO A 213 0.78 -10.97 -0.15
C PRO A 213 -0.06 -11.98 -0.92
N HIS A 214 0.56 -13.00 -1.52
CA HIS A 214 -0.17 -14.04 -2.23
C HIS A 214 -1.13 -14.75 -1.27
N ASP A 215 -0.62 -15.28 -0.16
CA ASP A 215 -1.40 -16.08 0.79
C ASP A 215 -2.53 -15.27 1.43
N ALA A 216 -2.23 -14.02 1.82
CA ALA A 216 -3.20 -13.11 2.40
C ALA A 216 -4.35 -12.77 1.42
N ILE A 217 -4.05 -12.53 0.14
CA ILE A 217 -5.07 -12.26 -0.89
C ILE A 217 -5.96 -13.49 -1.10
N GLN A 218 -5.37 -14.69 -1.18
CA GLN A 218 -6.16 -15.92 -1.32
C GLN A 218 -7.06 -16.14 -0.09
N ALA A 219 -6.56 -15.86 1.12
CA ALA A 219 -7.34 -15.94 2.35
C ALA A 219 -8.48 -14.91 2.39
N ALA A 220 -8.24 -13.67 1.94
CA ALA A 220 -9.26 -12.63 1.86
C ALA A 220 -10.44 -13.04 0.99
N ALA A 221 -10.17 -13.64 -0.18
CA ALA A 221 -11.21 -14.14 -1.06
C ALA A 221 -12.03 -15.26 -0.40
N ARG A 222 -11.39 -16.26 0.21
CA ARG A 222 -12.09 -17.32 0.96
C ARG A 222 -12.92 -16.77 2.12
N TYR A 223 -12.41 -15.76 2.81
CA TYR A 223 -13.13 -15.11 3.89
C TYR A 223 -14.38 -14.38 3.39
N LEU A 224 -14.29 -13.62 2.29
CA LEU A 224 -15.45 -12.99 1.68
C LEU A 224 -16.51 -14.01 1.25
N VAL A 225 -16.11 -15.14 0.66
CA VAL A 225 -17.04 -16.25 0.37
C VAL A 225 -17.71 -16.76 1.63
N ARG A 226 -16.94 -17.03 2.71
CA ARG A 226 -17.47 -17.51 3.99
C ARG A 226 -18.51 -16.56 4.60
N ARG A 227 -18.37 -15.26 4.33
CA ARG A 227 -19.29 -14.21 4.79
C ARG A 227 -20.47 -13.94 3.84
N GLY A 228 -20.68 -14.79 2.82
CA GLY A 228 -21.81 -14.69 1.88
C GLY A 228 -21.54 -13.80 0.66
N GLY A 229 -20.27 -13.48 0.37
CA GLY A 229 -19.88 -12.54 -0.67
C GLY A 229 -20.28 -12.92 -2.09
N LEU A 230 -20.47 -14.21 -2.39
CA LEU A 230 -20.89 -14.67 -3.72
C LEU A 230 -22.35 -14.37 -4.03
N GLN A 231 -23.20 -14.39 -3.01
CA GLN A 231 -24.61 -14.02 -3.13
C GLN A 231 -24.78 -12.52 -2.97
N ASN A 232 -24.03 -11.94 -2.04
CA ASN A 232 -24.12 -10.52 -1.73
C ASN A 232 -22.76 -9.99 -1.27
N ILE A 233 -22.02 -9.35 -2.18
CA ILE A 233 -20.69 -8.84 -1.87
C ILE A 233 -20.71 -7.78 -0.75
N ARG A 234 -21.81 -7.03 -0.59
CA ARG A 234 -21.99 -6.09 0.54
C ARG A 234 -21.99 -6.82 1.88
N GLN A 235 -22.67 -7.96 1.95
CA GLN A 235 -22.70 -8.80 3.14
C GLN A 235 -21.32 -9.38 3.44
N GLY A 236 -20.61 -9.84 2.41
CA GLY A 236 -19.22 -10.29 2.54
C GLY A 236 -18.32 -9.21 3.14
N LEU A 237 -18.39 -7.99 2.61
CA LEU A 237 -17.62 -6.84 3.08
C LEU A 237 -18.02 -6.37 4.48
N TRP A 238 -19.32 -6.40 4.82
CA TRP A 238 -19.77 -6.16 6.19
C TRP A 238 -19.14 -7.17 7.15
N GLY A 239 -19.04 -8.43 6.73
CA GLY A 239 -18.36 -9.45 7.51
C GLY A 239 -16.85 -9.20 7.67
N TYR A 240 -16.22 -8.63 6.66
CA TYR A 240 -14.81 -8.22 6.69
C TYR A 240 -14.59 -7.07 7.68
N ASN A 241 -15.42 -6.04 7.59
CA ASN A 241 -15.41 -4.88 8.46
C ASN A 241 -16.86 -4.42 8.69
N ASN A 242 -17.31 -4.38 9.95
CA ASN A 242 -18.69 -4.03 10.34
C ASN A 242 -19.01 -2.54 10.13
N SER A 243 -18.88 -2.06 8.89
CA SER A 243 -19.11 -0.67 8.50
C SER A 243 -19.66 -0.57 7.08
N ASP A 244 -20.84 0.03 6.95
CA ASP A 244 -21.42 0.34 5.65
C ASP A 244 -20.58 1.30 4.83
N TYR A 245 -19.89 2.22 5.53
CA TYR A 245 -18.97 3.19 4.94
C TYR A 245 -17.79 2.49 4.29
N TYR A 246 -17.16 1.53 4.99
CA TYR A 246 -16.10 0.69 4.45
C TYR A 246 -16.57 -0.04 3.19
N GLY A 247 -17.69 -0.77 3.28
CA GLY A 247 -18.21 -1.52 2.15
C GLY A 247 -18.56 -0.64 0.95
N ARG A 248 -19.03 0.61 1.18
CA ARG A 248 -19.36 1.54 0.08
C ARG A 248 -18.08 2.03 -0.60
N ALA A 249 -17.07 2.40 0.18
CA ALA A 249 -15.80 2.85 -0.35
C ALA A 249 -15.09 1.76 -1.18
N VAL A 250 -15.03 0.52 -0.67
CA VAL A 250 -14.44 -0.62 -1.38
C VAL A 250 -15.13 -0.82 -2.73
N LEU A 251 -16.47 -0.84 -2.76
CA LEU A 251 -17.20 -1.05 -4.01
C LEU A 251 -17.08 0.13 -4.99
N LEU A 252 -16.94 1.36 -4.50
CA LEU A 252 -16.68 2.51 -5.36
C LEU A 252 -15.31 2.41 -6.03
N TYR A 253 -14.26 2.01 -5.30
CA TYR A 253 -12.96 1.74 -5.91
C TYR A 253 -12.98 0.54 -6.85
N ALA A 254 -13.65 -0.55 -6.48
CA ALA A 254 -13.81 -1.71 -7.35
C ALA A 254 -14.53 -1.33 -8.65
N SER A 255 -15.56 -0.48 -8.58
CA SER A 255 -16.32 -0.04 -9.75
C SER A 255 -15.48 0.78 -10.76
N LEU A 256 -14.48 1.51 -10.28
CA LEU A 256 -13.55 2.24 -11.16
C LEU A 256 -12.68 1.26 -11.97
N MET A 257 -12.16 0.21 -11.32
CA MET A 257 -11.37 -0.83 -11.98
C MET A 257 -12.22 -1.71 -12.90
N LYS A 258 -13.49 -1.93 -12.54
CA LYS A 258 -14.43 -2.71 -13.34
C LYS A 258 -14.83 -2.00 -14.62
N GLU A 259 -15.03 -0.68 -14.56
CA GLU A 259 -15.30 0.14 -15.75
C GLU A 259 -14.07 0.29 -16.64
N ASP A 260 -12.91 0.52 -16.04
CA ASP A 260 -11.63 0.58 -16.75
C ASP A 260 -10.52 -0.07 -15.91
N PRO A 261 -10.06 -1.28 -16.29
CA PRO A 261 -8.99 -1.97 -15.57
C PRO A 261 -7.70 -1.15 -15.43
N ARG A 262 -7.46 -0.14 -16.27
CA ARG A 262 -6.30 0.76 -16.13
C ARG A 262 -6.39 1.71 -14.94
N ALA A 263 -7.58 1.89 -14.34
CA ALA A 263 -7.72 2.61 -13.07
C ALA A 263 -6.89 1.96 -11.95
N TYR A 264 -6.62 0.65 -12.04
CA TYR A 264 -5.72 -0.07 -11.12
C TYR A 264 -4.33 0.57 -11.04
N ILE A 265 -3.78 1.08 -12.15
CA ILE A 265 -2.43 1.69 -12.17
C ILE A 265 -2.38 2.92 -11.26
N GLY A 266 -3.39 3.81 -11.35
CA GLY A 266 -3.48 4.98 -10.48
C GLY A 266 -3.57 4.59 -9.01
N LEU A 267 -4.51 3.71 -8.67
CA LEU A 267 -4.71 3.21 -7.31
C LEU A 267 -3.49 2.46 -6.76
N TYR A 268 -2.77 1.72 -7.61
CA TYR A 268 -1.52 1.05 -7.24
C TYR A 268 -0.45 2.05 -6.83
N HIS A 269 -0.33 3.18 -7.51
CA HIS A 269 0.65 4.24 -7.24
C HIS A 269 0.23 5.26 -6.17
N TRP A 270 -0.90 5.03 -5.49
CA TRP A 270 -1.24 5.83 -4.31
C TRP A 270 -0.26 5.55 -3.16
N GLU A 271 0.05 6.60 -2.41
CA GLU A 271 1.00 6.60 -1.30
C GLU A 271 0.29 6.50 0.05
N ILE A 272 1.05 6.37 1.13
CA ILE A 272 0.48 6.32 2.48
C ILE A 272 0.35 7.73 3.05
N HIS A 273 -0.90 8.11 3.37
CA HIS A 273 -1.21 9.38 4.02
C HIS A 273 -1.96 9.16 5.33
N PHE A 274 -1.43 9.72 6.41
CA PHE A 274 -1.96 9.61 7.75
C PHE A 274 -2.66 10.89 8.18
N ASN A 275 -3.94 10.80 8.54
CA ASN A 275 -4.71 11.93 9.06
C ASN A 275 -4.39 12.16 10.55
N SER A 276 -3.55 13.15 10.84
CA SER A 276 -3.06 13.45 12.19
C SER A 276 -3.76 14.65 12.84
N ALA A 277 -3.46 14.90 14.12
CA ALA A 277 -3.90 16.09 14.83
C ALA A 277 -3.41 17.43 14.21
N LEU A 278 -2.38 17.37 13.36
CA LEU A 278 -1.79 18.52 12.66
C LEU A 278 -2.09 18.50 11.15
N GLY A 279 -3.09 17.74 10.72
CA GLY A 279 -3.50 17.62 9.33
C GLY A 279 -2.94 16.37 8.65
N ASP A 280 -3.06 16.36 7.33
CA ASP A 280 -2.69 15.22 6.50
C ASP A 280 -1.18 15.12 6.31
N LEU A 281 -0.61 13.96 6.62
CA LEU A 281 0.82 13.72 6.55
C LEU A 281 1.13 12.60 5.57
N TRP A 282 2.05 12.86 4.64
CA TRP A 282 2.59 11.83 3.76
C TRP A 282 3.69 11.04 4.47
N LEU A 283 3.52 9.72 4.51
CA LEU A 283 4.49 8.75 5.01
C LEU A 283 5.08 8.01 3.80
N PRO A 284 6.27 8.39 3.30
CA PRO A 284 6.85 7.76 2.12
C PRO A 284 7.38 6.36 2.44
N VAL A 285 7.57 5.54 1.40
CA VAL A 285 8.36 4.30 1.50
C VAL A 285 9.71 4.61 2.15
N GLY A 286 10.09 3.82 3.14
CA GLY A 286 11.24 4.05 4.00
C GLY A 286 10.91 4.71 5.34
N TYR A 287 9.68 5.20 5.56
CA TYR A 287 9.22 5.52 6.91
C TYR A 287 9.29 4.27 7.80
N VAL A 288 9.95 4.38 8.95
CA VAL A 288 10.09 3.30 9.92
C VAL A 288 10.00 3.88 11.33
N GLN A 289 9.08 3.37 12.14
CA GLN A 289 9.01 3.65 13.58
C GLN A 289 8.78 2.36 14.35
N ASN A 290 9.64 2.07 15.32
CA ASN A 290 9.51 0.88 16.19
C ASN A 290 8.54 1.11 17.35
N GLN A 291 8.22 2.37 17.65
CA GLN A 291 7.28 2.80 18.69
C GLN A 291 6.53 4.04 18.21
N PRO A 292 5.30 4.29 18.69
CA PRO A 292 4.56 5.48 18.29
C PRO A 292 5.33 6.76 18.61
N ILE A 293 5.48 7.66 17.64
CA ILE A 293 6.22 8.93 17.77
C ILE A 293 5.27 10.11 17.76
N ALA A 294 5.57 11.17 18.51
CA ALA A 294 4.77 12.40 18.45
C ALA A 294 4.83 13.02 17.03
N VAL A 295 3.69 13.50 16.54
CA VAL A 295 3.58 14.11 15.21
C VAL A 295 4.49 15.33 15.07
N THR A 296 4.61 16.14 16.12
CA THR A 296 5.51 17.31 16.15
C THR A 296 6.97 16.91 15.94
N THR A 297 7.45 15.94 16.72
CA THR A 297 8.82 15.41 16.61
C THR A 297 9.10 14.80 15.24
N TYR A 298 8.12 14.12 14.65
CA TYR A 298 8.27 13.60 13.29
C TYR A 298 8.43 14.72 12.26
N LEU A 299 7.61 15.77 12.34
CA LEU A 299 7.62 16.89 11.40
C LEU A 299 8.83 17.80 11.53
N GLU A 300 9.43 17.93 12.72
CA GLU A 300 10.72 18.61 12.89
C GLU A 300 11.82 17.94 12.05
N ARG A 301 11.77 16.61 11.93
CA ARG A 301 12.73 15.81 11.16
C ARG A 301 12.33 15.65 9.68
N ASN A 302 11.04 15.73 9.39
CA ASN A 302 10.47 15.46 8.07
C ASN A 302 9.46 16.55 7.69
N PRO A 303 9.90 17.81 7.52
CA PRO A 303 8.99 18.92 7.24
C PRO A 303 8.21 18.74 5.93
N GLY A 304 8.81 18.05 4.94
CA GLY A 304 8.18 17.76 3.65
C GLY A 304 7.01 16.76 3.70
N SER A 305 6.78 16.09 4.83
CA SER A 305 5.62 15.23 5.01
C SER A 305 4.32 15.99 5.25
N ARG A 306 4.39 17.26 5.66
CA ARG A 306 3.21 18.10 5.89
C ARG A 306 2.57 18.48 4.55
N SER A 307 1.25 18.30 4.44
CA SER A 307 0.49 18.82 3.29
C SER A 307 0.71 20.33 3.12
N PRO A 308 1.03 20.81 1.90
CA PRO A 308 1.02 22.23 1.55
C PRO A 308 -0.38 22.75 1.19
N ASN A 309 -1.39 21.87 1.18
CA ASN A 309 -2.77 22.13 0.77
C ASN A 309 -3.71 22.35 1.94
#